data_AF-A0A832SRD1-F1
#
_entry.id   AF-A0A832SRD1-F1
#
_cell.length_a   1.000
_cell.length_b   1.000
_cell.length_c   1.000
_cell.angle_alpha   90.00
_cell.angle_beta   90.00
_cell.angle_gamma   90.00
#
_symmetry.space_group_name_H-M   'P 1'
#
loop_
_entity.id
_entity.type
_entity.pdbx_description
1 polymer ?
#
loop_
_entity_poly.entity_id
_entity_poly.type
_entity_poly.pdbx_seq_one_letter_code
_entity_poly.pdbx_strand_id
1 'polypeptide(L)'
;AMEKIEDLNEFAINVLDQACLALFKEDFAQAEKAIEKASELHKYEKKIIESTKAIKDEEEAYRIRRMTENITRIAEYASDIAEIVLNMNVEKLLKKRQ
;
A
#
# COMPACT_ATOMS: atom_id res chain seq x y z
N ALA A 1 -14.07 6.52 -13.62
CA ALA A 1 -13.07 6.97 -12.62
C ALA A 1 -13.29 6.28 -11.29
N MET A 2 -14.54 6.23 -10.82
CA MET A 2 -14.92 5.56 -9.57
C MET A 2 -14.47 4.09 -9.47
N GLU A 3 -14.76 3.26 -10.47
CA GLU A 3 -14.32 1.84 -10.52
C GLU A 3 -12.81 1.68 -10.28
N LYS A 4 -11.98 2.57 -10.85
CA LYS A 4 -10.53 2.52 -10.65
C LYS A 4 -10.10 2.90 -9.23
N ILE A 5 -10.89 3.73 -8.54
CA ILE A 5 -10.65 4.09 -7.13
C ILE A 5 -11.02 2.90 -6.25
N GLU A 6 -12.11 2.19 -6.57
CA GLU A 6 -12.51 0.96 -5.89
C GLU A 6 -11.42 -0.12 -6.04
N ASP A 7 -10.87 -0.32 -7.23
CA ASP A 7 -9.74 -1.22 -7.47
C ASP A 7 -8.52 -0.85 -6.60
N LEU A 8 -8.16 0.43 -6.54
CA LEU A 8 -7.04 0.91 -5.72
C LEU A 8 -7.32 0.71 -4.22
N ASN A 9 -8.56 0.93 -3.78
CA ASN A 9 -8.97 0.74 -2.40
C ASN A 9 -8.89 -0.73 -1.96
N GLU A 10 -9.43 -1.63 -2.77
CA GLU A 10 -9.33 -3.08 -2.51
C GLU A 10 -7.88 -3.54 -2.48
N PHE A 11 -7.06 -3.04 -3.41
CA PHE A 11 -5.64 -3.31 -3.43
C PHE A 11 -4.93 -2.84 -2.16
N ALA A 12 -5.14 -1.59 -1.75
CA ALA A 12 -4.51 -1.01 -0.55
C ALA A 12 -4.94 -1.77 0.72
N ILE A 13 -6.22 -2.13 0.85
CA ILE A 13 -6.71 -2.94 1.96
C ILE A 13 -6.04 -4.32 1.96
N ASN A 14 -5.89 -4.97 0.78
CA ASN A 14 -5.23 -6.27 0.69
C ASN A 14 -3.76 -6.23 1.15
N VAL A 15 -3.04 -5.16 0.80
CA VAL A 15 -1.65 -4.96 1.23
C VAL A 15 -1.60 -4.73 2.75
N LEU A 16 -2.51 -3.90 3.29
CA LEU A 16 -2.62 -3.65 4.73
C LEU A 16 -2.90 -4.93 5.52
N ASP A 17 -3.88 -5.73 5.08
CA ASP A 17 -4.22 -7.00 5.73
C ASP A 17 -3.03 -7.96 5.72
N GLN A 18 -2.27 -8.01 4.62
CA GLN A 18 -1.10 -8.86 4.53
C GLN A 18 0.04 -8.41 5.44
N ALA A 19 0.29 -7.10 5.53
CA ALA A 19 1.29 -6.54 6.44
C ALA A 19 0.92 -6.77 7.91
N CYS A 20 -0.35 -6.53 8.28
CA CYS A 20 -0.85 -6.79 9.63
C CYS A 20 -0.80 -8.28 10.00
N LEU A 21 -1.15 -9.18 9.07
CA LEU A 21 -1.07 -10.62 9.29
C LEU A 21 0.38 -11.09 9.44
N ALA A 22 1.29 -10.55 8.62
CA ALA A 22 2.72 -10.81 8.72
C ALA A 22 3.27 -10.37 10.08
N LEU A 23 2.89 -9.19 10.54
CA LEU A 23 3.27 -8.69 11.87
C LEU A 23 2.76 -9.61 12.98
N PHE A 24 1.47 -9.97 12.95
CA PHE A 24 0.86 -10.82 13.96
C PHE A 24 1.49 -12.21 14.05
N LYS A 25 1.87 -12.79 12.91
CA LYS A 25 2.47 -14.13 12.82
C LYS A 25 3.99 -14.14 12.87
N GLU A 26 4.62 -12.97 12.87
CA GLU A 26 6.05 -12.80 12.63
C GLU A 26 6.51 -13.48 11.31
N ASP A 27 5.67 -13.42 10.27
CA ASP A 27 5.94 -14.01 8.96
C ASP A 27 6.73 -13.05 8.08
N PHE A 28 8.05 -13.19 8.11
CA PHE A 28 8.97 -12.33 7.36
C PHE A 28 8.84 -12.48 5.84
N ALA A 29 8.50 -13.66 5.34
CA ALA A 29 8.31 -13.89 3.91
C ALA A 29 7.03 -13.21 3.40
N GLN A 30 5.98 -13.20 4.23
CA GLN A 30 4.76 -12.47 3.92
C GLN A 30 4.98 -10.95 3.98
N ALA A 31 5.81 -10.46 4.91
CA ALA A 31 6.17 -9.06 4.99
C ALA A 31 6.90 -8.58 3.71
N GLU A 32 7.88 -9.34 3.23
CA GLU A 32 8.59 -9.02 1.97
C GLU A 32 7.62 -8.94 0.77
N LYS A 33 6.68 -9.88 0.66
CA LYS A 33 5.63 -9.84 -0.38
C LYS A 33 4.71 -8.63 -0.25
N ALA A 34 4.42 -8.19 0.97
CA ALA A 34 3.58 -7.01 1.19
C ALA A 34 4.29 -5.73 0.69
N ILE A 35 5.60 -5.60 0.92
CA ILE A 35 6.44 -4.50 0.39
C ILE A 35 6.48 -4.55 -1.14
N GLU A 36 6.73 -5.73 -1.73
CA GLU A 36 6.74 -5.90 -3.18
C GLU A 36 5.41 -5.49 -3.81
N LYS A 37 4.28 -5.89 -3.20
CA LYS A 37 2.96 -5.45 -3.66
C LYS A 37 2.75 -3.96 -3.48
N ALA A 38 3.09 -3.38 -2.33
CA ALA A 38 3.00 -1.94 -2.13
C ALA A 38 3.73 -1.16 -3.23
N SER A 39 4.86 -1.68 -3.73
CA SER A 39 5.60 -1.09 -4.85
C SER A 39 4.80 -1.01 -6.15
N GLU A 40 3.77 -1.84 -6.37
CA GLU A 40 2.94 -1.84 -7.58
C GLU A 40 1.85 -0.75 -7.60
N LEU A 41 1.66 -0.06 -6.47
CA LEU A 41 0.61 0.94 -6.28
C LEU A 41 0.63 2.07 -7.33
N HIS A 42 1.82 2.50 -7.73
CA HIS A 42 2.01 3.54 -8.76
C HIS A 42 1.28 3.22 -10.09
N LYS A 43 1.06 1.93 -10.39
CA LYS A 43 0.31 1.49 -11.59
C LYS A 43 -1.16 1.88 -11.50
N TYR A 44 -1.76 1.80 -10.32
CA TYR A 44 -3.17 2.17 -10.09
C TYR A 44 -3.33 3.68 -10.09
N GLU A 45 -2.45 4.39 -9.37
CA GLU A 45 -2.45 5.85 -9.30
C GLU A 45 -2.36 6.47 -10.70
N LYS A 46 -1.43 5.99 -11.53
CA LYS A 46 -1.27 6.47 -12.91
C LYS A 46 -2.55 6.34 -13.74
N LYS A 47 -3.24 5.19 -13.66
CA LYS A 47 -4.50 4.94 -14.38
C LYS A 47 -5.61 5.89 -13.93
N ILE A 48 -5.67 6.21 -12.63
CA ILE A 48 -6.66 7.14 -12.09
C ILE A 48 -6.36 8.56 -12.54
N ILE A 49 -5.10 9.02 -12.41
CA ILE A 49 -4.67 10.36 -12.86
C ILE A 49 -4.99 10.55 -14.35
N GLU A 50 -4.66 9.58 -15.20
CA GLU A 50 -4.98 9.64 -16.63
C GLU A 50 -6.50 9.75 -16.88
N SER A 51 -7.31 9.02 -16.10
CA SER A 51 -8.77 9.10 -16.20
C SER A 51 -9.33 10.44 -15.73
N THR A 52 -8.69 11.10 -14.76
CA THR A 52 -9.14 12.42 -14.28
C THR A 52 -8.93 13.55 -15.27
N LYS A 53 -8.01 13.40 -16.25
CA LYS A 53 -7.77 14.42 -17.29
C LYS A 53 -8.96 14.62 -18.23
N ALA A 54 -9.83 13.61 -18.35
CA ALA A 54 -11.03 13.67 -19.18
C ALA A 54 -12.23 14.31 -18.47
N ILE A 55 -12.13 14.59 -17.17
CA ILE A 55 -13.21 15.17 -16.35
C ILE A 55 -13.17 16.69 -16.55
N LYS A 56 -14.31 17.25 -17.00
CA LYS A 56 -14.44 18.71 -17.21
C LYS A 56 -14.70 19.47 -15.92
N ASP A 57 -15.35 18.84 -14.94
CA ASP A 57 -15.56 19.41 -13.61
C ASP A 57 -14.26 19.33 -12.81
N GLU A 58 -13.63 20.49 -12.58
CA GLU A 58 -12.39 20.59 -11.83
C GLU A 58 -12.55 20.17 -10.36
N GLU A 59 -13.71 20.40 -9.76
CA GLU A 59 -13.97 20.06 -8.36
C GLU A 59 -14.11 18.54 -8.22
N GLU A 60 -14.81 17.89 -9.15
CA GLU A 60 -14.88 16.43 -9.22
C GLU A 60 -13.49 15.81 -9.42
N ALA A 61 -12.71 16.33 -10.38
CA ALA A 61 -11.36 15.85 -10.64
C ALA A 61 -10.44 16.04 -9.43
N TYR A 62 -10.58 17.15 -8.69
CA TYR A 62 -9.85 17.41 -7.46
C TYR A 62 -10.21 16.40 -6.36
N ARG A 63 -11.51 16.16 -6.12
CA ARG A 63 -11.98 15.19 -5.13
C ARG A 63 -11.42 13.79 -5.42
N ILE A 64 -11.43 13.36 -6.68
CA ILE A 64 -10.87 12.05 -7.09
C ILE A 64 -9.37 11.96 -6.82
N ARG A 65 -8.59 12.99 -7.18
CA ARG A 65 -7.15 13.04 -6.89
C ARG A 65 -6.88 12.93 -5.39
N ARG A 66 -7.63 13.67 -4.57
CA ARG A 66 -7.49 13.62 -3.10
C ARG A 66 -7.82 12.26 -2.51
N MET A 67 -8.87 11.59 -3.00
CA MET A 67 -9.18 10.21 -2.56
C MET A 67 -8.05 9.25 -2.94
N THR A 68 -7.55 9.36 -4.17
CA THR A 68 -6.44 8.52 -4.68
C THR A 68 -5.21 8.65 -3.78
N GLU A 69 -4.78 9.89 -3.50
CA GLU A 69 -3.64 10.15 -2.61
C GLU A 69 -3.85 9.57 -1.20
N ASN A 70 -5.07 9.69 -0.65
CA ASN A 70 -5.36 9.15 0.68
C ASN A 70 -5.26 7.63 0.71
N ILE A 71 -5.76 6.94 -0.31
CA ILE A 71 -5.69 5.47 -0.41
C ILE A 71 -4.25 5.03 -0.66
N THR A 72 -3.49 5.76 -1.47
CA THR A 72 -2.05 5.53 -1.68
C THR A 72 -1.30 5.50 -0.36
N ARG A 73 -1.53 6.48 0.52
CA ARG A 73 -0.89 6.52 1.85
C ARG A 73 -1.22 5.30 2.71
N ILE A 74 -2.41 4.71 2.58
CA ILE A 74 -2.77 3.49 3.33
C ILE A 74 -1.84 2.32 2.94
N ALA A 75 -1.56 2.16 1.65
CA ALA A 75 -0.65 1.13 1.17
C ALA A 75 0.82 1.41 1.53
N GLU A 76 1.23 2.68 1.55
CA GLU A 76 2.56 3.09 2.03
C GLU A 76 2.72 2.74 3.52
N TYR A 77 1.73 3.07 4.35
CA TYR A 77 1.75 2.69 5.78
C TYR A 77 1.74 1.17 5.99
N ALA A 78 1.08 0.41 5.10
CA ALA A 78 1.16 -1.04 5.12
C ALA A 78 2.58 -1.54 4.83
N SER A 79 3.30 -0.90 3.91
CA SER A 79 4.72 -1.18 3.65
C SER A 79 5.57 -0.89 4.89
N ASP A 80 5.36 0.24 5.56
CA ASP A 80 6.07 0.59 6.80
C ASP A 80 5.88 -0.48 7.90
N ILE A 81 4.64 -0.98 8.04
CA ILE A 81 4.34 -2.09 8.96
C ILE A 81 5.15 -3.34 8.59
N ALA A 82 5.18 -3.71 7.30
CA ALA A 82 5.93 -4.86 6.83
C ALA A 82 7.45 -4.71 7.05
N GLU A 83 7.99 -3.50 6.88
CA GLU A 83 9.39 -3.20 7.18
C GLU A 83 9.72 -3.39 8.67
N ILE A 84 8.81 -3.00 9.58
CA ILE A 84 8.97 -3.29 11.01
C ILE A 84 9.09 -4.80 11.24
N VAL A 85 8.28 -5.62 10.57
CA VAL A 85 8.36 -7.09 10.68
C VAL A 85 9.74 -7.61 10.27
N LEU A 86 10.26 -7.15 9.14
CA LEU A 86 11.60 -7.55 8.68
C LEU A 86 12.70 -7.12 9.66
N ASN A 87 12.60 -5.91 10.21
CA ASN A 87 13.56 -5.40 11.19
C ASN A 87 13.56 -6.24 12.48
N MET A 88 12.41 -6.74 12.94
CA MET A 88 12.35 -7.67 14.08
C MET A 88 13.12 -8.97 13.82
N ASN A 89 13.14 -9.48 12.57
CA ASN A 89 13.94 -10.66 12.22
C ASN A 89 15.43 -10.38 12.40
N VAL A 90 15.89 -9.24 11.89
CA VAL A 90 17.29 -8.81 11.96
C VAL A 90 17.73 -8.72 13.43
N GLU A 91 16.94 -8.05 14.28
CA GLU A 91 17.24 -7.94 15.71
C GLU A 91 17.32 -9.31 16.41
N LYS A 92 16.39 -10.24 16.10
CA LYS A 92 16.41 -11.61 16.64
C LYS A 92 17.68 -12.37 16.24
N LEU A 93 18.12 -12.24 15.00
CA LEU A 93 19.34 -12.87 14.51
C LEU A 93 20.59 -12.27 15.15
N LEU A 94 20.62 -10.96 15.36
CA LEU A 94 21.74 -10.28 16.03
C LEU A 94 21.84 -10.65 17.51
N LYS A 95 20.72 -10.70 18.24
CA LYS A 95 20.68 -11.13 19.65
C LYS A 95 21.11 -12.59 19.85
N LYS A 96 20.90 -13.48 18.88
CA LYS A 96 21.37 -14.87 18.93
C LYS A 96 22.89 -15.04 18.73
N ARG A 97 23.58 -14.01 18.21
CA ARG A 97 25.03 -14.05 17.94
C ARG A 97 25.87 -13.49 19.10
N GLN A 98 25.26 -12.86 20.10
CA GLN A 98 25.89 -12.42 21.35
C GLN A 98 25.66 -13.47 22.44
#